data_AF-A0A7V9EL51-F1
#
_entry.id   AF-A0A7V9EL51-F1
#
_cell.length_a   1.000
_cell.length_b   1.000
_cell.length_c   1.000
_cell.angle_alpha   90.00
_cell.angle_beta   90.00
_cell.angle_gamma   90.00
#
_symmetry.space_group_name_H-M   'P 1'
#
loop_
_entity.id
_entity.type
_entity.pdbx_description
1 polymer ?
#
loop_
_entity_poly.entity_id
_entity_poly.type
_entity_poly.pdbx_seq_one_letter_code
_entity_poly.pdbx_strand_id
1 'polypeptide(L)' 'MHQLWHVAVLGWTLFAVAGAAIALLGPVAFETPPPGLTRARPVVLGLIVPVAAVLLIVEWTAVH' A
#
# COMPACT_ATOMS: atom_id res chain seq x y z
N MET A 1 11.81 -15.14 -14.34
CA MET A 1 12.26 -14.06 -13.45
C MET A 1 11.46 -12.79 -13.68
N HIS A 2 11.47 -12.20 -14.88
CA HIS A 2 10.77 -10.93 -15.17
C HIS A 2 9.25 -10.97 -14.90
N GLN A 3 8.53 -12.02 -15.32
CA GLN A 3 7.08 -12.13 -15.02
C GLN A 3 6.76 -12.21 -13.52
N LEU A 4 7.60 -12.87 -12.72
CA LEU A 4 7.40 -12.95 -11.27
C LEU A 4 7.59 -11.59 -10.60
N TRP A 5 8.52 -10.78 -11.13
CA TRP A 5 8.74 -9.41 -10.68
C TRP A 5 7.51 -8.53 -10.95
N HIS A 6 6.96 -8.54 -12.18
CA HIS A 6 5.72 -7.83 -12.52
C HIS A 6 4.56 -8.18 -11.58
N VAL A 7 4.36 -9.47 -11.32
CA VAL A 7 3.30 -9.96 -10.42
C VAL A 7 3.54 -9.49 -8.98
N ALA A 8 4.80 -9.48 -8.51
CA ALA A 8 5.14 -9.00 -7.18
C ALA A 8 4.90 -7.49 -7.03
N VAL A 9 5.34 -6.68 -8.00
CA VAL A 9 5.12 -5.22 -8.00
C VAL A 9 3.63 -4.91 -8.04
N LEU A 10 2.86 -5.59 -8.91
CA LEU A 10 1.42 -5.44 -9.00
C LEU A 10 0.74 -5.80 -7.67
N GLY A 11 1.04 -6.98 -7.13
CA GLY A 11 0.45 -7.44 -5.86
C GLY A 11 0.76 -6.50 -4.70
N TRP A 12 2.00 -6.02 -4.61
CA TRP A 12 2.41 -5.07 -3.59
C TRP A 12 1.70 -3.71 -3.74
N THR A 13 1.56 -3.22 -4.98
CA THR A 13 0.85 -1.97 -5.26
C THR A 13 -0.63 -2.07 -4.88
N LEU A 14 -1.29 -3.16 -5.26
CA LEU A 14 -2.70 -3.41 -4.89
C LEU A 14 -2.87 -3.51 -3.38
N PHE A 15 -1.97 -4.21 -2.69
CA PHE A 15 -1.98 -4.32 -1.22
C PHE A 15 -1.83 -2.95 -0.55
N ALA A 16 -0.89 -2.13 -1.02
CA ALA A 16 -0.68 -0.79 -0.49
C ALA A 16 -1.88 0.14 -0.72
N VAL A 17 -2.48 0.10 -1.91
CA VAL A 17 -3.68 0.88 -2.23
C VAL A 17 -4.87 0.45 -1.37
N ALA A 18 -5.11 -0.86 -1.23
CA ALA A 18 -6.18 -1.37 -0.38
C ALA A 18 -5.96 -0.99 1.09
N GLY A 19 -4.73 -1.14 1.59
CA GLY A 19 -4.35 -0.71 2.94
C GLY A 19 -4.57 0.78 3.15
N ALA A 20 -4.14 1.62 2.20
CA ALA A 20 -4.32 3.07 2.26
C ALA A 20 -5.81 3.45 2.28
N ALA A 21 -6.63 2.83 1.44
CA ALA A 21 -8.07 3.06 1.42
C ALA A 21 -8.69 2.73 2.78
N ILE A 22 -8.35 1.59 3.38
CA ILE A 22 -8.82 1.22 4.72
C ILE A 22 -8.32 2.22 5.79
N ALA A 23 -7.05 2.60 5.74
CA ALA A 23 -6.42 3.51 6.70
C ALA A 23 -6.98 4.94 6.66
N LEU A 24 -7.45 5.38 5.49
CA LEU A 24 -7.99 6.73 5.27
C LEU A 24 -9.51 6.78 5.41
N LEU A 25 -10.23 5.78 4.90
CA LEU A 25 -11.69 5.73 4.91
C LEU A 25 -12.26 5.10 6.18
N GLY A 26 -11.50 4.22 6.85
CA GLY A 26 -11.95 3.57 8.09
C GLY A 26 -12.41 4.56 9.16
N PRO A 27 -11.69 5.66 9.47
CA PRO A 27 -12.16 6.65 10.43
C PRO A 27 -13.44 7.39 10.01
N VAL A 28 -13.77 7.41 8.72
CA VAL A 28 -15.01 8.02 8.20
C VAL A 28 -16.17 7.02 8.27
N ALA A 29 -15.89 5.74 8.05
CA ALA A 29 -16.88 4.66 8.06
C ALA A 29 -17.29 4.21 9.48
N PHE A 30 -16.43 4.44 10.49
CA PHE A 30 -16.66 4.03 11.86
C PHE A 30 -16.68 5.23 12.80
N GLU A 31 -17.74 5.37 13.60
CA GLU A 31 -17.84 6.41 14.64
C GLU A 31 -16.69 6.35 15.65
N THR A 32 -16.26 5.14 16.01
CA THR A 32 -15.06 4.89 16.80
C THR A 32 -14.13 3.95 16.03
N PRO A 33 -12.93 4.40 15.64
CA PRO A 33 -12.01 3.56 14.87
C PRO A 33 -11.56 2.33 15.67
N PRO A 34 -11.51 1.13 15.06
CA PRO A 34 -11.03 -0.05 15.75
C PRO A 34 -9.55 0.13 16.15
N PRO A 35 -9.13 -0.34 17.35
CA PRO A 35 -7.81 -0.05 17.89
C PRO A 35 -6.65 -0.60 17.04
N GLY A 36 -6.90 -1.66 16.26
CA GLY A 36 -5.95 -2.19 15.29
C GLY A 36 -5.69 -1.24 14.12
N LEU A 37 -6.73 -0.52 13.66
CA LEU A 37 -6.61 0.46 12.57
C LEU A 37 -5.76 1.65 12.99
N THR A 38 -5.97 2.16 14.21
CA THR A 38 -5.21 3.30 14.74
C THR A 38 -3.72 2.97 14.87
N ARG A 39 -3.39 1.74 15.28
CA ARG A 39 -1.99 1.26 15.38
C ARG A 39 -1.36 0.98 14.02
N ALA A 40 -2.11 0.41 13.07
CA ALA A 40 -1.58 0.04 11.76
C ALA A 40 -1.43 1.24 10.81
N ARG A 41 -2.28 2.26 10.96
CA ARG A 41 -2.32 3.46 10.10
C ARG A 41 -0.95 4.12 9.86
N PRO A 42 -0.11 4.41 10.87
CA PRO A 42 1.22 5.00 10.62
C PRO A 42 2.15 4.07 9.84
N VAL A 43 2.06 2.74 10.03
CA VAL A 43 2.85 1.77 9.26
C VAL A 43 2.37 1.71 7.81
N VAL A 44 1.06 1.68 7.60
CA VAL A 44 0.48 1.63 6.25
C VAL A 44 0.87 2.89 5.46
N LEU A 45 0.63 4.07 6.04
CA LEU A 45 0.86 5.34 5.34
C LEU A 45 2.33 5.76 5.32
N GLY A 46 3.11 5.41 6.34
CA GLY A 46 4.50 5.83 6.49
C GLY A 46 5.53 4.84 5.93
N LEU A 47 5.15 3.59 5.69
CA LEU A 47 6.07 2.56 5.19
C LEU A 47 5.52 1.84 3.96
N ILE A 48 4.33 1.22 4.06
CA ILE A 48 3.81 0.34 2.99
C ILE A 48 3.56 1.13 1.70
N VAL A 49 2.85 2.27 1.80
CA VAL A 49 2.53 3.11 0.63
C VAL A 49 3.79 3.70 -0.02
N PRO A 50 4.73 4.33 0.72
CA PRO A 50 5.98 4.81 0.12
C PRO A 50 6.81 3.72 -0.56
N VAL A 51 6.93 2.54 0.07
CA VAL A 51 7.67 1.40 -0.52
C VAL A 51 7.00 0.96 -1.82
N ALA A 52 5.66 0.90 -1.86
CA ALA A 52 4.95 0.57 -3.09
C ALA A 52 5.19 1.60 -4.20
N ALA A 53 5.19 2.89 -3.86
CA ALA A 53 5.49 3.95 -4.83
C ALA A 53 6.91 3.81 -5.38
N VAL A 54 7.90 3.54 -4.54
CA VAL A 54 9.30 3.31 -4.97
C VAL A 54 9.38 2.09 -5.88
N LEU A 55 8.76 0.97 -5.52
CA LEU A 55 8.76 -0.24 -6.37
C LEU A 55 8.14 0.03 -7.74
N LEU A 56 7.05 0.80 -7.78
CA LEU A 56 6.39 1.17 -9.03
C LEU A 56 7.27 2.08 -9.90
N ILE A 57 7.95 3.06 -9.30
CA ILE A 57 8.89 3.94 -10.00
C ILE A 57 10.05 3.13 -10.57
N VAL A 58 10.66 2.26 -9.76
CA VAL A 58 11.75 1.38 -10.20
C VAL A 58 11.29 0.50 -11.36
N GLU A 59 10.13 -0.14 -11.23
CA GLU A 59 9.57 -0.98 -12.30
C GLU A 59 9.33 -0.17 -13.58
N TRP A 60 8.72 1.01 -13.45
CA TRP A 60 8.47 1.88 -14.60
C TRP A 60 9.78 2.21 -15.33
N THR A 61 10.81 2.64 -14.60
CA THR A 61 12.12 3.02 -15.18
C THR A 61 12.97 1.85 -15.67
N ALA A 62 12.73 0.65 -15.16
CA ALA A 62 13.44 -0.55 -15.59
C ALA A 62 12.83 -1.14 -16.88
N VAL A 63 11.54 -0.91 -17.09
CA VAL A 63 10.77 -1.44 -18.22
C VAL A 63 10.64 -0.43 -19.37
N HIS A 64 10.56 0.87 -19.07
CA HIS A 64 10.41 1.96 -20.04
C HIS A 64 11.65 2.85 -20.05
#